data_AF-A0A2T9JXS6-F1
#
_entry.id   AF-A0A2T9JXS6-F1
#
_cell.length_a   1.000
_cell.length_b   1.000
_cell.length_c   1.000
_cell.angle_alpha   90.00
_cell.angle_beta   90.00
_cell.angle_gamma   90.00
#
_symmetry.space_group_name_H-M   'P 1'
#
loop_
_entity.id
_entity.type
_entity.pdbx_description
1 polymer ?
#
loop_
_entity_poly.entity_id
_entity_poly.type
_entity_poly.pdbx_seq_one_letter_code
_entity_poly.pdbx_strand_id
1 'polypeptide(L)' 'MQTIRVVETADGWQVRCGDEVLLQDVAEEPCFTFALATSSRMFDAGRRYEVVLQRLDSLIVPAD' A
#
# COMPACT_ATOMS: atom_id res chain seq x y z
N MET A 1 11.41 -1.72 -11.13
CA MET A 1 10.83 -2.33 -9.92
C MET A 1 9.53 -1.61 -9.68
N GLN A 2 8.40 -2.31 -9.56
CA GLN A 2 7.13 -1.69 -9.18
C GLN A 2 6.87 -1.95 -7.70
N THR A 3 6.39 -0.95 -6.97
CA THR A 3 6.10 -1.09 -5.55
C THR A 3 4.62 -0.85 -5.33
N ILE A 4 3.94 -1.86 -4.78
CA ILE A 4 2.59 -1.70 -4.26
C ILE A 4 2.72 -1.22 -2.82
N ARG A 5 2.10 -0.08 -2.50
CA ARG A 5 2.08 0.46 -1.14
C ARG A 5 0.68 0.36 -0.57
N VAL A 6 0.55 -0.18 0.63
CA VAL A 6 -0.68 -0.07 1.43
C VAL A 6 -0.41 0.97 2.50
N VAL A 7 -1.08 2.10 2.42
CA VAL A 7 -0.78 3.30 3.20
C VAL A 7 -1.99 3.67 4.04
N GLU A 8 -1.80 3.77 5.35
CA GLU A 8 -2.75 4.39 6.26
C GLU A 8 -2.70 5.93 6.07
N THR A 9 -3.87 6.55 5.98
CA THR A 9 -4.08 7.97 5.73
C THR A 9 -5.07 8.52 6.77
N ALA A 10 -5.26 9.84 6.79
CA ALA A 10 -6.24 10.46 7.68
C ALA A 10 -7.69 9.96 7.42
N ASP A 11 -7.99 9.52 6.19
CA ASP A 11 -9.33 9.14 5.75
C ASP A 11 -9.52 7.62 5.65
N GLY A 12 -8.59 6.82 6.18
CA GLY A 12 -8.59 5.36 6.07
C GLY A 12 -7.34 4.83 5.37
N TRP A 13 -7.50 3.91 4.43
CA TRP A 13 -6.40 3.18 3.79
C TRP A 13 -6.41 3.34 2.28
N GLN A 14 -5.22 3.39 1.69
CA GLN A 14 -5.01 3.43 0.24
C GLN A 14 -4.06 2.33 -0.21
N VAL A 15 -4.36 1.71 -1.36
CA VAL A 15 -3.41 0.89 -2.11
C VAL A 15 -2.90 1.70 -3.30
N ARG A 16 -1.59 1.85 -3.41
CA ARG A 16 -0.93 2.64 -4.46
C ARG A 16 0.05 1.81 -5.26
N CYS A 17 0.21 2.14 -6.53
CA CYS A 17 1.30 1.63 -7.37
C CYS A 17 2.00 2.82 -8.00
N GLY A 18 3.20 3.16 -7.51
CA GLY A 18 3.80 4.46 -7.80
C GLY A 18 2.92 5.61 -7.30
N ASP A 19 2.60 6.55 -8.20
CA ASP A 19 1.76 7.72 -7.88
C ASP A 19 0.25 7.44 -7.99
N GLU A 20 -0.14 6.32 -8.60
CA GLU A 20 -1.52 5.95 -8.84
C GLU A 20 -2.16 5.30 -7.61
N VAL A 21 -3.37 5.73 -7.25
CA VAL A 21 -4.22 5.08 -6.23
C VAL A 21 -5.08 4.03 -6.92
N LEU A 22 -4.84 2.76 -6.61
CA LEU A 22 -5.56 1.62 -7.16
C LEU A 22 -6.84 1.29 -6.38
N LEU A 23 -6.83 1.55 -5.08
CA LEU A 23 -7.97 1.34 -4.18
C LEU A 23 -7.88 2.31 -3.00
N GLN A 24 -9.03 2.78 -2.52
CA GLN A 24 -9.16 3.47 -1.25
C GLN A 24 -10.37 2.88 -0.50
N ASP A 25 -10.17 2.58 0.78
CA ASP A 25 -11.22 2.08 1.66
C ASP A 25 -11.02 2.66 3.07
N VAL A 26 -12.10 2.81 3.82
CA VAL A 26 -12.02 3.25 5.22
C VAL A 26 -11.44 2.16 6.12
N ALA A 27 -11.58 0.89 5.74
CA ALA A 27 -11.10 -0.27 6.47
C ALA A 27 -9.75 -0.80 5.93
N GLU A 28 -8.97 -1.38 6.83
CA GLU A 28 -7.66 -1.96 6.52
C GLU A 28 -7.78 -3.23 5.66
N GLU A 29 -8.66 -4.16 6.05
CA GLU A 29 -8.77 -5.49 5.48
C GLU A 29 -9.01 -5.52 3.96
N PRO A 30 -9.91 -4.70 3.37
CA PRO A 30 -10.09 -4.66 1.91
C PRO A 30 -8.82 -4.22 1.18
N CYS A 31 -8.09 -3.24 1.73
CA CYS A 31 -6.85 -2.74 1.14
C CYS A 31 -5.75 -3.80 1.14
N PHE A 32 -5.58 -4.51 2.25
CA PHE A 32 -4.62 -5.61 2.35
C PHE A 32 -4.96 -6.77 1.42
N THR A 33 -6.24 -7.16 1.39
CA THR A 33 -6.73 -8.23 0.51
C THR A 33 -6.50 -7.88 -0.96
N PHE A 34 -6.77 -6.64 -1.35
CA PHE A 34 -6.53 -6.16 -2.71
C PHE A 34 -5.03 -6.14 -3.06
N ALA A 35 -4.18 -5.67 -2.14
CA ALA A 35 -2.73 -5.65 -2.35
C ALA A 35 -2.15 -7.07 -2.50
N LEU A 36 -2.64 -8.02 -1.70
CA LEU A 36 -2.25 -9.44 -1.82
C LEU A 36 -2.68 -10.03 -3.16
N ALA A 37 -3.94 -9.83 -3.57
CA ALA A 37 -4.43 -10.30 -4.86
C ALA A 37 -3.64 -9.69 -6.04
N THR A 38 -3.31 -8.39 -5.96
CA THR A 38 -2.55 -7.70 -6.99
C THR A 38 -1.11 -8.18 -7.05
N SER A 39 -0.46 -8.34 -5.91
CA SER A 39 0.93 -8.82 -5.84
C SER A 39 1.06 -10.26 -6.36
N SER A 40 0.11 -11.14 -6.01
CA SER A 40 0.03 -12.50 -6.55
C SER A 40 -0.04 -12.52 -8.09
N ARG A 41 -0.94 -11.71 -8.68
CA ARG A 41 -1.02 -11.58 -10.16
C ARG A 41 0.26 -11.03 -10.79
N MET A 42 0.97 -10.13 -10.11
CA MET A 42 2.26 -9.62 -10.60
C MET A 42 3.36 -10.69 -10.53
N PHE A 43 3.34 -11.54 -9.51
CA PHE A 43 4.24 -12.68 -9.35
C PHE A 43 4.07 -13.69 -10.48
N ASP A 44 2.83 -14.08 -10.75
CA ASP A 44 2.51 -15.03 -11.82
C ASP A 44 2.94 -14.50 -13.20
N ALA A 45 2.94 -13.17 -13.38
CA ALA A 45 3.43 -12.51 -14.59
C ALA A 45 4.97 -12.41 -14.68
N GLY A 46 5.71 -12.95 -13.71
CA GLY A 46 7.17 -12.91 -13.66
C GLY A 46 7.76 -11.51 -13.43
N ARG A 47 6.97 -10.57 -12.89
CA ARG A 47 7.43 -9.19 -12.66
C ARG A 47 8.18 -9.08 -11.33
N ARG A 48 9.20 -8.24 -11.28
CA ARG A 48 9.88 -7.86 -10.03
C ARG A 48 9.10 -6.74 -9.35
N TYR A 49 8.54 -7.04 -8.19
CA TYR A 49 7.77 -6.09 -7.39
C TYR A 49 8.08 -6.20 -5.90
N GLU A 50 7.63 -5.19 -5.16
CA GLU A 50 7.69 -5.12 -3.71
C GLU A 50 6.32 -4.71 -3.16
N VAL A 51 5.96 -5.21 -1.98
CA VAL A 51 4.77 -4.77 -1.24
C VAL A 51 5.24 -4.10 0.04
N VAL A 52 4.86 -2.83 0.23
CA VAL A 52 5.24 -2.02 1.40
C VAL A 52 3.98 -1.67 2.17
N LEU A 53 3.99 -1.95 3.46
CA LEU A 53 2.96 -1.50 4.40
C LEU A 53 3.47 -0.24 5.09
N GLN A 54 2.71 0.84 5.00
CA GLN A 54 3.03 2.12 5.64
C GLN A 54 1.89 2.48 6.57
N ARG A 55 2.17 2.52 7.87
CA ARG A 55 1.24 3.05 8.85
C ARG A 55 1.43 4.55 8.98
N LEU A 56 0.38 5.23 9.39
CA LEU A 56 0.44 6.62 9.81
C LEU A 56 1.03 6.62 11.22
N ASP A 57 2.31 6.29 11.34
CA ASP A 57 3.01 6.39 12.63
C ASP A 57 3.04 7.86 13.01
N SER A 58 2.38 8.16 14.14
CA SER A 58 2.35 9.48 14.78
C SER A 58 3.69 10.16 14.63
N LEU A 59 3.71 11.29 13.91
CA LEU A 59 4.82 12.22 13.76
C LEU A 59 5.87 12.04 14.87
N ILE A 60 6.93 11.27 14.62
CA ILE A 60 8.17 11.53 15.34
C ILE A 60 8.71 12.78 14.64
N VAL A 61 8.24 13.93 15.12
CA VAL A 61 8.92 15.20 14.89
C VAL A 61 10.32 15.01 15.46
N PRO A 62 11.40 15.10 14.67
CA PRO A 62 12.72 15.23 15.26
C PRO A 62 12.68 16.50 16.11
N ALA A 63 12.80 16.36 17.43
CA ALA A 63 13.04 17.50 18.29
C ALA A 63 14.41 18.06 17.91
N ASP A 64 14.41 19.28 17.37
CA ASP A 64 15.62 20.11 17.23
C ASP A 64 16.32 20.28 18.59
#